data_AF-A0A9E4S2J7-F1
#
_entry.id   AF-A0A9E4S2J7-F1
#
_cell.length_a   1.000
_cell.length_b   1.000
_cell.length_c   1.000
_cell.angle_alpha   90.00
_cell.angle_beta   90.00
_cell.angle_gamma   90.00
#
_symmetry.space_group_name_H-M   'P 1'
#
loop_
_entity.id
_entity.type
_entity.pdbx_description
1 polymer ?
#
loop_
_entity_poly.entity_id
_entity_poly.type
_entity_poly.pdbx_seq_one_letter_code
_entity_poly.pdbx_strand_id
1 'polypeptide(L)' 'WKAFDQVGNELPVYRAQMALMGSYVPAGKTILQFEYSPDSYLLGKWVRGLAFIVSAIGFTFVSFQVWDRQRVKR' A
#
# COMPACT_ATOMS: atom_id res chain seq x y z
N TRP A 1 9.29 -5.53 9.01
CA TRP A 1 10.05 -4.46 9.68
C TRP A 1 11.13 -3.99 8.75
N LYS A 2 11.21 -2.68 8.51
CA LYS A 2 12.28 -2.02 7.78
C LYS A 2 12.94 -1.02 8.72
N ALA A 3 14.26 -0.91 8.65
CA ALA A 3 15.03 0.04 9.45
C ALA A 3 15.66 1.06 8.49
N PHE A 4 15.54 2.33 8.83
CA PHE A 4 16.10 3.43 8.05
C PHE A 4 17.06 4.24 8.92
N ASP A 5 18.15 4.70 8.31
CA ASP A 5 19.05 5.71 8.90
C ASP A 5 18.44 7.11 8.77
N GLN A 6 18.98 8.11 9.49
CA GLN A 6 18.57 9.52 9.45
C GLN A 6 18.60 10.14 8.05
N VAL A 7 19.39 9.56 7.14
CA VAL A 7 19.52 10.00 5.74
C VAL A 7 18.47 9.34 4.82
N GLY A 8 17.65 8.43 5.36
CA GLY A 8 16.62 7.70 4.61
C GLY A 8 17.10 6.45 3.89
N ASN A 9 18.36 6.04 4.12
CA ASN A 9 18.93 4.82 3.53
C ASN A 9 18.39 3.57 4.26
N GLU A 10 17.99 2.55 3.49
CA GLU A 10 17.52 1.27 4.03
C GLU A 10 18.70 0.48 4.62
N LEU A 11 18.62 0.15 5.91
CA LEU A 11 19.63 -0.64 6.61
C LEU A 11 19.31 -2.13 6.50
N PRO A 12 20.32 -2.99 6.25
CA PRO A 12 20.12 -4.42 6.22
C PRO A 12 19.70 -4.94 7.61
N VAL A 13 18.50 -5.48 7.69
CA VAL A 13 17.96 -6.12 8.90
C VAL A 13 18.32 -7.61 8.86
N TYR A 14 19.24 -8.01 9.72
CA TYR A 14 19.65 -9.41 9.86
C TYR A 14 18.70 -10.12 10.84
N ARG A 15 18.22 -11.28 10.43
CA ARG A 15 17.30 -12.09 11.24
C ARG A 15 18.13 -12.99 12.17
N ALA A 16 18.24 -12.61 13.45
CA ALA A 16 18.88 -13.45 14.46
C ALA A 16 17.82 -14.39 15.06
N GLN A 17 18.06 -15.71 14.96
CA GLN A 17 17.30 -16.81 15.57
C GLN A 17 15.83 -16.48 15.93
N MET A 18 14.94 -16.66 14.95
CA MET A 18 13.48 -16.85 15.04
C MET A 18 12.59 -15.82 15.79
N ALA A 19 13.12 -14.90 16.60
CA ALA A 19 12.32 -13.91 17.33
C ALA A 19 12.97 -12.51 17.41
N LEU A 20 14.27 -12.38 17.11
CA LEU A 20 15.02 -11.13 17.26
C LEU A 20 15.44 -10.60 15.89
N MET A 21 14.85 -9.47 15.49
CA MET A 21 15.29 -8.71 14.32
C MET A 21 16.30 -7.67 14.78
N GLY A 22 17.53 -7.73 14.27
CA GLY A 22 18.59 -6.77 14.57
C GLY A 22 19.09 -6.11 13.28
N SER A 23 19.31 -4.81 13.30
CA SER A 23 19.98 -4.09 12.21
C SER A 23 21.40 -3.71 12.65
N TYR A 24 22.39 -3.83 11.76
CA TYR A 24 23.72 -3.29 12.03
C TYR A 24 23.65 -1.76 11.96
N VAL A 25 24.01 -1.09 13.06
CA VAL A 25 24.00 0.37 13.18
C VAL A 25 25.44 0.83 13.43
N PRO A 26 26.02 1.64 12.53
CA PRO A 26 27.35 2.21 12.76
C PRO A 26 27.37 3.02 14.06
N ALA A 27 28.44 2.91 14.85
CA ALA A 27 28.57 3.65 16.10
C ALA A 27 28.60 5.17 15.83
N GLY A 28 27.54 5.89 16.24
CA GLY A 28 27.33 7.32 16.01
C GLY A 28 25.96 7.79 16.52
N LYS A 29 25.68 9.10 16.45
CA LYS A 29 24.35 9.69 16.79
C LYS A 29 23.33 9.39 15.68
N THR A 30 22.97 8.12 15.51
CA THR A 30 21.97 7.69 14.52
C THR A 30 20.64 7.45 15.21
N ILE A 31 19.61 8.19 14.78
CA ILE A 31 18.21 7.95 15.17
C ILE A 31 17.68 6.84 14.25
N LEU A 32 17.28 5.72 14.84
CA LEU A 32 16.67 4.62 14.13
C LEU A 32 15.16 4.83 14.05
N GLN A 33 14.62 4.93 12.85
CA GLN A 33 13.18 4.98 12.65
C GLN A 33 12.68 3.58 12.29
N PHE A 34 11.85 3.01 13.17
CA PHE A 34 11.19 1.73 12.95
C PHE A 34 9.79 1.96 12.41
N GLU A 35 9.55 1.58 11.16
CA GLU A 35 8.21 1.65 10.57
C GLU A 35 7.59 0.25 10.49
N TYR A 36 6.43 0.11 11.13
CA TYR A 36 5.61 -1.09 11.06
C TYR A 36 4.49 -0.87 10.04
N SER A 37 4.62 -1.51 8.88
CA SER A 37 3.55 -1.63 7.90
C SER A 37 3.01 -3.06 7.94
N PRO A 38 1.79 -3.30 8.45
CA PRO A 38 1.20 -4.63 8.44
C PRO A 38 0.81 -5.04 7.01
N ASP A 39 0.99 -6.31 6.67
CA ASP A 39 0.64 -6.84 5.33
C ASP A 39 -0.85 -6.64 5.00
N SER A 40 -1.71 -6.64 6.02
CA SER A 40 -3.13 -6.32 5.90
C SER A 40 -3.40 -4.89 5.41
N TYR A 41 -2.50 -3.93 5.68
CA TYR A 41 -2.62 -2.56 5.19
C TYR A 41 -2.27 -2.46 3.69
N LEU A 42 -1.28 -3.22 3.24
CA LEU A 42 -0.92 -3.34 1.82
C LEU A 42 -2.04 -4.03 1.02
N LEU A 43 -2.54 -5.15 1.53
CA LEU A 43 -3.71 -5.84 0.95
C LEU A 43 -4.94 -4.94 0.95
N GLY A 44 -5.17 -4.19 2.03
CA GLY A 44 -6.28 -3.24 2.15
C GLY A 44 -6.21 -2.12 1.10
N LYS A 45 -5.01 -1.60 0.79
CA LYS A 45 -4.82 -0.62 -0.30
C LYS A 45 -5.17 -1.20 -1.67
N TRP A 46 -4.72 -2.42 -1.95
CA TRP A 46 -5.03 -3.12 -3.20
C TRP A 46 -6.52 -3.39 -3.37
N VAL A 47 -7.18 -3.91 -2.32
CA VAL A 47 -8.62 -4.20 -2.34
C VAL A 47 -9.44 -2.93 -2.52
N ARG A 48 -9.08 -1.83 -1.83
CA ARG A 48 -9.73 -0.53 -2.02
C ARG A 48 -9.58 -0.01 -3.45
N GLY A 49 -8.38 -0.12 -4.02
CA GLY A 49 -8.12 0.27 -5.41
C GLY A 49 -8.97 -0.52 -6.40
N LEU A 50 -9.02 -1.85 -6.25
CA LEU A 50 -9.84 -2.72 -7.09
C LEU A 50 -11.34 -2.41 -6.95
N ALA A 51 -11.84 -2.24 -5.74
CA ALA A 51 -13.24 -1.93 -5.49
C ALA A 51 -13.66 -0.59 -6.14
N PHE A 52 -12.77 0.41 -6.12
CA PHE A 52 -13.01 1.68 -6.79
C PHE A 52 -13.11 1.52 -8.31
N ILE A 53 -12.18 0.78 -8.92
CA ILE A 53 -12.18 0.52 -10.37
C ILE A 53 -13.47 -0.19 -10.80
N VAL A 54 -13.86 -1.25 -10.08
CA VAL A 54 -15.09 -2.01 -10.38
C VAL A 54 -16.33 -1.10 -10.25
N SER A 55 -16.38 -0.27 -9.23
CA SER A 55 -17.49 0.68 -9.02
C SER A 55 -17.56 1.72 -10.15
N ALA A 56 -16.41 2.26 -10.57
CA ALA A 56 -16.34 3.23 -11.66
C ALA A 56 -16.81 2.64 -13.00
N ILE A 57 -16.41 1.40 -13.31
CA ILE A 57 -16.86 0.69 -14.52
C ILE A 57 -18.37 0.42 -14.47
N GLY A 58 -18.89 0.00 -13.31
CA GLY A 58 -20.33 -0.19 -13.13
C GLY A 58 -21.11 1.11 -13.37
N PHE A 59 -20.65 2.22 -12.80
CA PHE A 59 -21.29 3.53 -12.98
C PHE A 59 -21.27 4.00 -14.43
N THR A 60 -20.15 3.86 -15.15
CA THR A 60 -20.07 4.26 -16.56
C THR A 60 -20.95 3.38 -17.44
N PHE A 61 -21.00 2.07 -17.19
CA PHE A 61 -21.85 1.14 -17.93
C PHE A 61 -23.35 1.44 -17.73
N VAL A 62 -23.78 1.65 -16.48
CA VAL A 62 -25.17 2.02 -16.18
C VAL A 62 -25.52 3.37 -16.80
N SER A 63 -24.65 4.36 -16.67
CA SER A 63 -24.87 5.69 -17.26
C SER A 63 -25.00 5.62 -18.79
N PHE A 64 -24.17 4.79 -19.43
CA PHE A 64 -24.24 4.55 -20.88
C PHE A 64 -25.56 3.88 -21.28
N GLN A 65 -26.00 2.84 -20.57
CA GLN A 65 -27.28 2.18 -20.85
C GLN A 65 -28.48 3.12 -20.68
N VAL A 66 -28.45 3.97 -19.65
CA VAL A 66 -29.51 4.96 -19.42
C VAL A 66 -29.54 5.97 -20.56
N TRP A 67 -28.38 6.48 -20.98
CA TRP A 67 -28.30 7.41 -22.11
C TRP A 67 -28.80 6.79 -23.42
N ASP A 68 -28.41 5.55 -23.71
CA ASP A 68 -28.83 4.86 -24.93
C ASP A 68 -30.36 4.64 -24.97
N ARG A 69 -30.95 4.23 -23.85
CA ARG A 69 -32.42 4.11 -23.72
C ARG A 69 -33.16 5.43 -23.93
N GLN A 70 -32.57 6.56 -23.55
CA GLN A 70 -33.18 7.88 -23.76
C GLN A 70 -33.15 8.29 -25.25
N ARG A 71 -32.13 7.87 -26.01
CA ARG A 71 -32.06 8.14 -27.46
C ARG A 71 -33.05 7.32 -28.28
N VAL A 72 -33.35 6.09 -27.86
CA VAL A 72 -34.34 5.24 -28.56
C VAL A 72 -35.77 5.76 -28.40
N LYS A 73 -36.05 6.56 -27.37
CA LYS A 73 -37.38 7.11 -27.09
C LYS A 73 -37.66 8.50 -27.69
N ARG A 74 -36.65 9.16 -28.27
CA ARG A 74 -36.79 10.44 -28.98
C ARG A 74 -36.81 10.20 -30.48
#